data_AF-A0A813JF58-F1
#
_entry.id   AF-A0A813JF58-F1
#
_cell.length_a   1.000
_cell.length_b   1.000
_cell.length_c   1.000
_cell.angle_alpha   90.00
_cell.angle_beta   90.00
_cell.angle_gamma   90.00
#
_symmetry.space_group_name_H-M   'P 1'
#
loop_
_entity.id
_entity.type
_entity.pdbx_description
1 polymer ?
#
loop_
_entity_poly.entity_id
_entity_poly.type
_entity_poly.pdbx_seq_one_letter_code
_entity_poly.pdbx_strand_id
1 'polypeptide(L)'
;DTICMILVPMVITSRLVPANVWSYMTFGSLYANWLVLIHSEYAHPWDGIFRRLGFGTAADHHVHHRLFVFNYGHLFMYWDKALGTYRDPKMLGGTHFNKDV
;
A
#
# COMPACT_ATOMS: atom_id res chain seq x y z
N ASP A 1 -11.69 8.59 -1.06
CA ASP A 1 -10.80 7.48 -1.48
C ASP A 1 -11.15 6.87 -2.81
N THR A 2 -12.32 6.26 -3.02
CA THR A 2 -12.63 5.48 -4.24
C THR A 2 -12.35 6.18 -5.57
N ILE A 3 -12.74 7.44 -5.74
CA ILE A 3 -12.49 8.17 -7.00
C ILE A 3 -10.99 8.39 -7.21
N CYS A 4 -10.32 9.04 -6.25
CA CYS A 4 -8.93 9.47 -6.39
C CYS A 4 -7.93 8.31 -6.30
N MET A 5 -8.26 7.25 -5.56
CA MET A 5 -7.35 6.13 -5.32
C MET A 5 -7.63 4.92 -6.17
N ILE A 6 -8.83 4.75 -6.74
CA ILE A 6 -9.17 3.55 -7.53
C ILE A 6 -9.55 3.94 -8.95
N LEU A 7 -10.62 4.73 -9.12
CA LEU A 7 -11.19 4.99 -10.44
C LEU A 7 -10.26 5.80 -11.34
N VAL A 8 -9.75 6.93 -10.83
CA VAL A 8 -8.86 7.82 -11.61
C VAL A 8 -7.57 7.08 -12.00
N PRO A 9 -6.83 6.41 -11.08
CA PRO A 9 -5.65 5.63 -11.46
C PRO A 9 -5.94 4.50 -12.45
N MET A 10 -7.04 3.75 -12.28
CA MET A 10 -7.38 2.67 -13.23
C MET A 10 -7.65 3.22 -14.63
N VAL A 11 -8.46 4.27 -14.74
CA VAL A 11 -8.81 4.86 -16.04
C VAL A 11 -7.55 5.44 -16.71
N ILE A 12 -6.70 6.14 -15.97
CA ILE A 12 -5.44 6.66 -16.53
C ILE A 12 -4.56 5.51 -17.01
N THR A 13 -4.37 4.48 -16.19
CA THR A 13 -3.53 3.32 -16.53
C THR A 13 -4.04 2.61 -17.80
N SER A 14 -5.35 2.41 -17.94
CA SER A 14 -5.93 1.76 -19.13
C SER A 14 -5.87 2.60 -20.39
N ARG A 15 -5.59 3.91 -20.29
CA ARG A 15 -5.35 4.78 -21.45
C ARG A 15 -3.88 4.84 -21.83
N LEU A 16 -2.97 4.60 -20.89
CA LEU A 16 -1.53 4.60 -21.11
C LEU A 16 -1.00 3.23 -21.55
N VAL A 17 -1.64 2.14 -21.13
CA VAL A 17 -1.24 0.77 -21.44
C VAL A 17 -2.32 0.11 -22.28
N PRO A 18 -1.99 -0.46 -23.46
CA PRO A 18 -2.94 -1.25 -24.23
C PRO A 18 -3.50 -2.39 -23.36
N ALA A 19 -4.78 -2.33 -23.05
CA ALA A 19 -5.46 -3.28 -22.19
C ALA A 19 -6.67 -3.87 -22.91
N ASN A 20 -6.76 -5.19 -22.94
CA ASN A 20 -8.01 -5.89 -23.23
C ASN A 20 -8.82 -6.08 -21.93
N VAL A 21 -10.06 -6.55 -22.05
CA VAL A 21 -10.97 -6.75 -20.91
C VAL A 21 -10.34 -7.61 -19.81
N TRP A 22 -9.64 -8.68 -20.17
CA TRP A 22 -8.97 -9.55 -19.20
C TRP A 22 -7.89 -8.83 -18.42
N SER A 23 -6.96 -8.16 -19.12
CA SER A 23 -5.90 -7.40 -18.46
C SER A 23 -6.44 -6.30 -17.55
N TYR A 24 -7.53 -5.64 -17.95
CA TYR A 24 -8.20 -4.63 -17.15
C TYR A 24 -8.82 -5.23 -15.88
N MET A 25 -9.56 -6.33 -16.02
CA MET A 25 -10.19 -7.02 -14.88
C MET A 25 -9.15 -7.61 -13.93
N THR A 26 -8.07 -8.21 -14.46
CA THR A 26 -6.98 -8.75 -13.65
C THR A 26 -6.28 -7.65 -12.88
N PHE A 27 -5.91 -6.55 -13.55
CA PHE A 27 -5.28 -5.41 -12.89
C PHE A 27 -6.19 -4.82 -11.81
N GLY A 28 -7.45 -4.53 -12.14
CA GLY A 28 -8.42 -3.97 -11.20
C GLY A 28 -8.65 -4.88 -10.00
N SER A 29 -8.75 -6.20 -10.22
CA SER A 29 -8.88 -7.19 -9.14
C SER A 29 -7.66 -7.20 -8.24
N LEU A 30 -6.44 -7.26 -8.79
CA LEU A 30 -5.21 -7.24 -8.00
C LEU A 30 -5.08 -5.94 -7.20
N TYR A 31 -5.32 -4.81 -7.85
CA TYR A 31 -5.26 -3.48 -7.26
C TYR A 31 -6.23 -3.32 -6.07
N ALA A 32 -7.50 -3.69 -6.28
CA ALA A 32 -8.53 -3.61 -5.25
C ALA A 32 -8.25 -4.58 -4.09
N ASN A 33 -7.86 -5.82 -4.39
CA ASN A 33 -7.52 -6.78 -3.34
C ASN A 33 -6.31 -6.32 -2.52
N TRP A 34 -5.28 -5.73 -3.14
CA TRP A 34 -4.13 -5.20 -2.39
C TRP A 34 -4.57 -4.09 -1.43
N LEU A 35 -5.40 -3.15 -1.88
CA LEU A 35 -5.95 -2.09 -1.03
C LEU A 35 -6.77 -2.64 0.14
N VAL A 36 -7.40 -3.80 0.01
CA VAL A 36 -8.10 -4.46 1.13
C VAL A 36 -7.09 -5.17 2.05
N LEU A 37 -6.16 -5.94 1.48
CA LEU A 37 -5.23 -6.77 2.24
C LEU A 37 -4.25 -5.98 3.12
N ILE A 38 -3.94 -4.73 2.79
CA ILE A 38 -3.17 -3.84 3.68
C ILE A 38 -3.91 -3.52 5.00
N HIS A 39 -5.19 -3.84 5.12
CA HIS A 39 -5.96 -3.71 6.37
C HIS A 39 -6.08 -5.03 7.15
N SER A 40 -5.42 -6.11 6.71
CA SER A 40 -5.61 -7.45 7.29
C SER A 40 -5.03 -7.63 8.70
N GLU A 41 -4.28 -6.64 9.22
CA GLU A 41 -3.53 -6.73 10.49
C GLU A 41 -2.71 -8.03 10.61
N TYR A 42 -2.22 -8.52 9.46
CA TYR A 42 -1.50 -9.78 9.37
C TYR A 42 -0.15 -9.58 8.66
N ALA A 43 0.92 -10.07 9.29
CA ALA A 43 2.25 -10.07 8.71
C ALA A 43 2.40 -11.20 7.70
N HIS A 44 2.39 -10.86 6.41
CA HIS A 44 2.52 -11.86 5.37
C HIS A 44 3.99 -12.32 5.24
N PRO A 45 4.27 -13.61 4.98
CA PRO A 45 5.66 -14.11 4.89
C PRO A 45 6.51 -13.40 3.83
N TRP A 46 5.86 -12.75 2.87
CA TRP A 46 6.49 -12.06 1.74
C TRP A 46 6.59 -10.55 1.93
N ASP A 47 6.15 -10.01 3.06
CA ASP A 47 6.18 -8.57 3.35
C ASP A 47 7.60 -8.00 3.25
N GLY A 48 8.61 -8.77 3.65
CA GLY A 48 10.01 -8.38 3.48
C GLY A 48 10.40 -8.15 2.02
N ILE A 49 9.89 -8.97 1.09
CA ILE A 49 10.11 -8.82 -0.35
C ILE A 49 9.30 -7.62 -0.87
N PHE A 50 8.02 -7.54 -0.49
CA PHE A 50 7.13 -6.46 -0.92
C PHE A 50 7.66 -5.08 -0.51
N ARG A 51 8.10 -4.91 0.74
CA ARG A 51 8.68 -3.65 1.24
C ARG A 51 9.99 -3.27 0.54
N ARG A 52 10.81 -4.26 0.15
CA ARG A 52 12.03 -4.03 -0.65
C ARG A 52 11.70 -3.57 -2.05
N LEU A 53 10.69 -4.18 -2.66
CA LEU A 53 10.14 -3.72 -3.93
C LEU A 53 9.37 -2.42 -3.79
N GLY A 54 9.07 -1.95 -2.57
CA GLY A 54 8.40 -0.69 -2.26
C GLY A 54 6.88 -0.75 -2.31
N PHE A 55 6.30 -1.95 -2.37
CA PHE A 55 4.88 -2.15 -2.09
C PHE A 55 4.59 -1.88 -0.61
N GLY A 56 3.50 -1.16 -0.34
CA GLY A 56 2.99 -0.97 1.01
C GLY A 56 2.39 -2.27 1.54
N THR A 57 2.69 -2.58 2.80
CA THR A 57 2.15 -3.76 3.49
C THR A 57 1.19 -3.38 4.60
N ALA A 58 0.58 -4.38 5.24
CA ALA A 58 -0.32 -4.13 6.36
C ALA A 58 0.35 -3.36 7.50
N ALA A 59 1.61 -3.66 7.81
CA ALA A 59 2.37 -2.91 8.80
C ALA A 59 2.59 -1.45 8.41
N ASP A 60 2.91 -1.15 7.15
CA ASP A 60 3.12 0.23 6.70
C ASP A 60 1.80 1.04 6.76
N HIS A 61 0.68 0.41 6.42
CA HIS A 61 -0.65 1.02 6.48
C HIS A 61 -1.19 1.15 7.91
N HIS A 62 -0.85 0.23 8.81
CA HIS A 62 -1.13 0.37 10.23
C HIS A 62 -0.44 1.63 10.80
N VAL A 63 0.78 1.93 10.38
CA VAL A 63 1.47 3.19 10.76
C VAL A 63 0.69 4.42 10.27
N HIS A 64 0.15 4.37 9.05
CA HIS A 64 -0.72 5.43 8.53
C HIS A 64 -1.95 5.65 9.43
N HIS A 65 -2.66 4.58 9.78
CA HIS A 65 -3.82 4.68 10.68
C HIS A 65 -3.47 5.14 12.09
N ARG A 66 -2.24 4.89 12.56
CA ARG A 66 -1.81 5.29 13.90
C ARG A 66 -1.39 6.76 13.98
N LEU A 67 -0.61 7.22 13.00
CA LEU A 67 0.05 8.53 13.05
C LEU A 67 -0.63 9.57 12.16
N PHE A 68 -1.40 9.15 11.16
CA PHE A 68 -2.14 9.93 10.15
C PHE A 68 -1.29 10.84 9.24
N VAL A 69 -0.14 11.34 9.71
CA VAL A 69 0.75 12.28 9.00
C VAL A 69 1.98 11.61 8.38
N PHE A 70 2.02 10.28 8.38
CA PHE A 70 3.10 9.48 7.80
C PHE A 70 2.51 8.32 6.99
N ASN A 71 3.33 7.75 6.09
CA ASN A 71 2.98 6.61 5.23
C ASN A 71 1.69 6.85 4.43
N TYR A 72 1.60 7.96 3.70
CA TYR A 72 0.41 8.33 2.94
C TYR A 72 0.11 7.36 1.79
N GLY A 73 1.14 6.78 1.19
CA GLY A 73 1.01 5.76 0.17
C GLY A 73 0.27 4.55 0.73
N HIS A 74 -0.67 4.01 -0.05
CA HIS A 74 -1.35 2.77 0.30
C HIS A 74 -0.73 1.59 -0.44
N LEU A 75 -0.54 1.72 -1.76
CA LEU A 75 0.04 0.68 -2.60
C LEU A 75 1.56 0.73 -2.66
N PHE A 76 2.13 1.94 -2.71
CA PHE A 76 3.55 2.14 -2.92
C PHE A 76 4.10 3.12 -1.90
N MET A 77 5.18 2.72 -1.22
CA MET A 77 5.92 3.56 -0.28
C MET A 77 6.96 4.44 -0.97
N TYR A 78 7.13 4.35 -2.30
CA TYR A 78 8.18 5.08 -3.01
C TYR A 78 8.12 6.58 -2.75
N TRP A 79 6.92 7.14 -2.81
CA TRP A 79 6.71 8.57 -2.63
C TRP A 79 6.95 8.98 -1.19
N ASP A 80 6.52 8.18 -0.21
CA ASP A 80 6.81 8.47 1.19
C ASP A 80 8.30 8.42 1.51
N LYS A 81 9.04 7.48 0.91
CA LYS A 81 10.49 7.39 1.04
C LYS A 81 11.18 8.58 0.38
N ALA A 82 10.75 8.97 -0.82
CA ALA A 82 11.34 10.08 -1.56
C ALA A 82 11.04 11.45 -0.92
N LEU A 83 9.86 11.62 -0.32
CA LEU A 83 9.40 12.88 0.25
C LEU A 83 9.58 12.96 1.78
N GLY A 84 10.18 11.95 2.41
CA GLY A 84 10.53 11.95 3.83
C GLY A 84 9.36 11.69 4.80
N THR A 85 8.21 11.26 4.29
CA THR A 85 7.01 10.94 5.06
C THR A 85 6.92 9.46 5.45
N TYR A 86 7.91 8.64 5.09
CA TYR A 86 7.99 7.24 5.50
C TYR A 86 8.42 7.07 6.96
N ARG A 87 7.79 6.13 7.66
CA ARG A 87 8.16 5.63 8.98
C ARG A 87 8.12 4.11 8.97
N ASP A 88 9.23 3.50 9.34
CA ASP A 88 9.36 2.05 9.40
C ASP A 88 8.56 1.50 10.61
N PRO A 89 7.58 0.60 10.39
CA PRO A 89 6.83 -0.04 11.48
C PRO A 89 7.73 -0.67 12.55
N LYS A 90 8.88 -1.22 12.17
CA LYS A 90 9.82 -1.87 13.11
C LYS A 90 10.41 -0.91 14.12
N MET A 91 10.59 0.37 13.76
CA MET A 91 11.13 1.38 14.67
C MET A 91 10.10 1.88 15.67
N LEU A 92 8.82 1.58 15.43
CA LEU A 92 7.70 2.01 16.24
C LEU A 92 7.16 0.90 17.17
N GLY A 93 7.59 -0.35 16.95
CA GLY A 93 7.32 -1.48 17.82
C GLY A 93 7.80 -1.24 19.25
N GLY A 94 6.92 -1.46 20.23
CA GLY A 94 7.19 -1.27 21.66
C GLY A 94 7.10 0.18 22.17
N THR A 95 6.88 1.17 21.29
CA THR A 95 6.65 2.58 21.69
C THR A 95 5.26 3.05 21.28
N HIS A 96 4.85 2.75 20.05
CA HIS A 96 3.56 3.15 19.49
C HIS A 96 2.66 1.95 19.18
N PHE A 97 3.23 0.74 19.14
CA PHE A 97 2.58 -0.53 18.85
C PHE A 97 3.00 -1.61 19.85
N ASN A 98 2.18 -2.66 20.01
CA ASN A 98 2.62 -3.90 20.65
C ASN A 98 3.74 -4.54 19.80
N LYS A 99 4.67 -5.25 20.45
CA LYS A 99 5.95 -5.70 19.85
C LYS A 99 5.80 -6.67 18.67
N ASP A 100 4.61 -7.25 18.50
CA ASP A 100 4.29 -8.34 17.57
C ASP A 100 3.22 -7.97 16.53
N VAL A 101 3.02 -6.66 16.29
CA VAL A 101 2.14 -6.12 15.22
C VAL A 101 2.99 -5.69 14.03
#